data_AF-A0A0Q4DMU4-F1
#
_entry.id   AF-A0A0Q4DMU4-F1
#
_cell.length_a   1.000
_cell.length_b   1.000
_cell.length_c   1.000
_cell.angle_alpha   90.00
_cell.angle_beta   90.00
_cell.angle_gamma   90.00
#
_symmetry.space_group_name_H-M   'P 1'
#
loop_
_entity.id
_entity.type
_entity.pdbx_description
1 polymer ?
#
loop_
_entity_poly.entity_id
_entity_poly.type
_entity_poly.pdbx_seq_one_letter_code
_entity_poly.pdbx_strand_id
1 'polypeptide(L)'
;MARNCDIGGIIRKNQELVFRVAKANGLSLKAISLDSGIPYSTLRTYAGNNGATAIMPIDALYELVGVIPDELLSVLLPEGRSIVRVPDDLDHDAIETMARDYLAAKGAAHHPASPGGREIADCERAKLGGKYAALKAVA
;
A
#
# COMPACT_ATOMS: atom_id res chain seq x y z
N MET A 1 -18.45 26.05 -3.71
CA MET A 1 -18.76 25.43 -5.01
C MET A 1 -17.99 24.11 -5.11
N ALA A 2 -18.63 23.00 -4.78
CA ALA A 2 -18.02 21.68 -4.88
C ALA A 2 -17.81 21.34 -6.37
N ARG A 3 -16.58 21.05 -6.79
CA ARG A 3 -16.30 20.49 -8.11
C ARG A 3 -17.08 19.19 -8.22
N ASN A 4 -18.15 19.19 -9.01
CA ASN A 4 -18.72 17.97 -9.57
C ASN A 4 -17.70 17.45 -10.60
N CYS A 5 -16.59 16.90 -10.10
CA CYS A 5 -15.59 16.28 -10.92
C CYS A 5 -16.24 15.06 -11.57
N ASP A 6 -15.98 14.78 -12.85
CA ASP A 6 -16.42 13.56 -13.50
C ASP A 6 -15.75 12.37 -12.80
N ILE A 7 -16.40 11.85 -11.75
CA ILE A 7 -15.93 10.74 -10.94
C ILE A 7 -15.71 9.52 -11.84
N GLY A 8 -16.59 9.30 -12.83
CA GLY A 8 -16.44 8.23 -13.80
C GLY A 8 -15.18 8.39 -14.66
N GLY A 9 -14.86 9.62 -15.07
CA GLY A 9 -13.62 9.95 -15.78
C GLY A 9 -12.36 9.68 -14.96
N ILE A 10 -12.36 10.06 -13.67
CA ILE A 10 -11.25 9.74 -12.76
C ILE A 10 -11.08 8.23 -12.62
N ILE A 11 -12.16 7.50 -12.35
CA ILE A 11 -12.14 6.04 -12.18
C ILE A 11 -11.56 5.36 -13.42
N ARG A 12 -12.05 5.71 -14.62
CA ARG A 12 -11.54 5.17 -15.89
C ARG A 12 -10.04 5.42 -16.08
N LYS A 13 -9.58 6.65 -15.82
CA LYS A 13 -8.16 7.02 -15.91
C LYS A 13 -7.30 6.21 -14.94
N ASN A 14 -7.77 6.03 -13.71
CA ASN A 14 -7.05 5.26 -12.69
C ASN A 14 -7.02 3.76 -13.06
N GLN A 15 -8.12 3.19 -13.57
CA GLN A 15 -8.14 1.81 -14.08
C GLN A 15 -7.12 1.60 -15.22
N GLU A 16 -7.11 2.49 -16.22
CA GLU A 16 -6.13 2.41 -17.31
C GLU A 16 -4.69 2.51 -16.80
N LEU A 17 -4.44 3.37 -15.81
CA LEU A 17 -3.12 3.48 -15.18
C LEU A 17 -2.73 2.18 -14.47
N VAL A 18 -3.64 1.59 -13.70
CA VAL A 18 -3.43 0.31 -13.01
C VAL A 18 -3.03 -0.77 -14.00
N PHE A 19 -3.81 -1.01 -15.05
CA PHE A 19 -3.50 -2.07 -16.01
C PHE A 19 -2.24 -1.80 -16.84
N ARG A 20 -1.91 -0.52 -17.10
CA ARG A 20 -0.67 -0.13 -17.78
C ARG A 20 0.55 -0.40 -16.91
N VAL A 21 0.51 -0.01 -15.63
CA VAL A 21 1.61 -0.23 -14.68
C VAL A 21 1.75 -1.73 -14.35
N ALA A 22 0.64 -2.46 -14.20
CA ALA A 22 0.66 -3.90 -14.03
C ALA A 22 1.41 -4.58 -15.19
N LYS A 23 1.07 -4.22 -16.43
CA LYS A 23 1.76 -4.74 -17.63
C LYS A 23 3.25 -4.38 -17.63
N ALA A 24 3.63 -3.16 -17.26
CA ALA A 24 5.03 -2.74 -17.19
C ALA A 24 5.84 -3.52 -16.14
N ASN A 25 5.18 -4.04 -15.11
CA ASN A 25 5.78 -4.91 -14.08
C ASN A 25 5.65 -6.41 -14.39
N GLY A 26 5.34 -6.77 -15.65
CA GLY A 26 5.27 -8.17 -16.08
C GLY A 26 3.92 -8.86 -15.85
N LEU A 27 2.94 -8.18 -15.26
CA LEU A 27 1.61 -8.73 -15.02
C LEU A 27 0.70 -8.52 -16.25
N SER A 28 0.71 -9.50 -17.16
CA SER A 28 -0.10 -9.42 -18.39
C SER A 28 -1.59 -9.62 -18.11
N LEU A 29 -2.47 -9.06 -18.95
CA LEU A 29 -3.92 -9.30 -18.84
C LEU A 29 -4.31 -10.78 -18.93
N LYS A 30 -3.50 -11.62 -19.60
CA LYS A 30 -3.74 -13.07 -19.64
C LYS A 30 -3.44 -13.73 -18.31
N ALA A 31 -2.36 -13.32 -17.64
CA ALA A 31 -2.01 -13.80 -16.30
C ALA A 31 -3.08 -13.37 -15.29
N ILE A 32 -3.47 -12.09 -15.31
CA ILE A 32 -4.55 -11.58 -14.46
C ILE A 32 -5.84 -12.37 -14.69
N SER A 33 -6.21 -12.63 -15.96
CA SER A 33 -7.40 -13.42 -16.29
C SER A 33 -7.38 -14.83 -15.70
N LEU A 34 -6.21 -15.48 -15.73
CA LEU A 34 -6.02 -16.82 -15.21
C LEU A 34 -6.15 -16.85 -13.68
N ASP A 35 -5.55 -15.88 -12.99
CA ASP A 35 -5.46 -15.88 -11.54
C ASP A 35 -6.71 -15.29 -10.86
N SER A 36 -7.36 -14.29 -11.49
CA SER A 36 -8.58 -13.67 -10.93
C SER A 36 -9.87 -14.37 -11.36
N GLY A 37 -9.84 -15.18 -12.42
CA GLY A 37 -11.04 -15.77 -13.03
C GLY A 37 -11.86 -14.79 -13.90
N ILE A 38 -11.48 -13.50 -13.95
CA ILE A 38 -12.16 -12.52 -14.82
C ILE A 38 -11.84 -12.86 -16.28
N PRO A 39 -12.84 -12.95 -17.18
CA PRO A 39 -12.59 -13.20 -18.59
C PRO A 39 -11.66 -12.17 -19.23
N TYR A 40 -10.69 -12.63 -20.03
CA TYR A 40 -9.72 -11.76 -20.71
C TYR A 40 -10.38 -10.63 -21.53
N SER A 41 -11.52 -10.91 -22.17
CA SER A 41 -12.30 -9.91 -22.91
C SER A 41 -12.82 -8.80 -22.01
N THR A 42 -13.25 -9.13 -20.80
CA THR A 42 -13.70 -8.18 -19.77
C THR A 42 -12.53 -7.35 -19.24
N LEU A 43 -11.39 -7.98 -18.93
CA LEU A 43 -10.19 -7.24 -18.51
C LEU A 43 -9.72 -6.24 -19.58
N ARG A 44 -9.88 -6.57 -20.87
CA ARG A 44 -9.59 -5.63 -21.97
C ARG A 44 -10.48 -4.40 -21.96
N THR A 45 -11.73 -4.49 -21.53
CA THR A 45 -12.61 -3.32 -21.43
C THR A 45 -12.26 -2.45 -20.22
N TYR A 46 -11.86 -3.06 -19.09
CA TYR A 46 -11.38 -2.32 -17.92
C TYR A 46 -10.03 -1.62 -18.16
N ALA A 47 -9.18 -2.20 -19.00
CA ALA A 47 -7.89 -1.64 -19.38
C ALA A 47 -7.97 -0.57 -20.50
N GLY A 48 -9.17 -0.29 -21.03
CA GLY A 48 -9.34 0.65 -22.15
C GLY A 48 -8.85 0.15 -23.51
N ASN A 49 -8.58 -1.15 -23.66
CA ASN A 49 -8.01 -1.73 -24.88
C ASN A 49 -9.04 -1.97 -26.01
N ASN A 50 -10.32 -1.74 -25.74
CA ASN A 50 -11.42 -2.01 -26.67
C ASN A 50 -12.28 -0.76 -26.97
N GLY A 51 -11.75 0.45 -26.74
CA GLY A 51 -12.50 1.71 -26.91
C GLY A 51 -12.81 2.37 -25.56
N ALA A 52 -14.07 2.73 -25.30
CA ALA A 52 -14.46 3.37 -24.06
C ALA A 52 -14.20 2.43 -22.86
N THR A 53 -13.39 2.90 -21.90
CA THR A 53 -13.07 2.16 -20.68
C THR A 53 -14.33 1.90 -19.86
N ALA A 54 -14.66 0.62 -19.66
CA ALA A 54 -15.79 0.24 -18.81
C ALA A 54 -15.41 0.47 -17.35
N ILE A 55 -16.32 1.04 -16.56
CA ILE A 55 -16.14 1.15 -15.10
C ILE A 55 -16.23 -0.26 -14.52
N MET A 56 -15.21 -0.64 -13.77
CA MET A 56 -15.16 -1.93 -13.11
C MET A 56 -16.19 -1.98 -11.99
N PRO A 57 -17.05 -3.01 -11.94
CA PRO A 57 -17.94 -3.22 -10.80
C PRO A 57 -17.12 -3.66 -9.57
N ILE A 58 -17.68 -3.49 -8.37
CA ILE A 58 -16.92 -3.68 -7.13
C ILE A 58 -16.50 -5.14 -6.89
N ASP A 59 -17.30 -6.11 -7.35
CA ASP A 59 -16.99 -7.54 -7.34
C ASP A 59 -15.71 -7.85 -8.12
N ALA A 60 -15.52 -7.25 -9.29
CA ALA A 60 -14.28 -7.39 -10.05
C ALA A 60 -13.06 -6.78 -9.31
N LEU A 61 -13.24 -5.76 -8.45
CA LEU A 61 -12.15 -5.31 -7.58
C LEU A 61 -11.78 -6.41 -6.56
N TYR A 62 -12.76 -7.06 -5.94
CA TYR A 62 -12.52 -8.16 -5.00
C TYR A 62 -11.78 -9.33 -5.66
N GLU A 63 -12.14 -9.69 -6.90
CA GLU A 63 -11.46 -10.75 -7.66
C GLU A 63 -10.00 -10.41 -8.01
N LEU A 64 -9.64 -9.13 -8.04
CA LEU A 64 -8.26 -8.69 -8.29
C LEU A 64 -7.39 -8.62 -7.04
N VAL A 65 -7.97 -8.66 -5.83
CA VAL A 65 -7.22 -8.67 -4.57
C VAL A 65 -6.36 -9.93 -4.49
N GLY A 66 -5.07 -9.78 -4.20
CA GLY A 66 -4.10 -10.88 -4.19
C GLY A 66 -3.58 -11.28 -5.58
N VAL A 67 -4.17 -10.77 -6.66
CA VAL A 67 -3.71 -10.97 -8.06
C VAL A 67 -2.91 -9.76 -8.55
N ILE A 68 -3.43 -8.56 -8.31
CA ILE A 68 -2.73 -7.30 -8.55
C ILE A 68 -2.17 -6.79 -7.21
N PRO A 69 -0.94 -6.25 -7.17
CA PRO A 69 -0.39 -5.67 -5.94
C PRO A 69 -1.32 -4.63 -5.30
N ASP A 70 -1.50 -4.71 -3.98
CA ASP A 70 -2.41 -3.84 -3.22
C ASP A 70 -2.08 -2.35 -3.37
N GLU A 71 -0.79 -2.02 -3.46
CA GLU A 71 -0.30 -0.66 -3.73
C GLU A 71 -0.82 -0.12 -5.05
N LEU A 72 -0.95 -0.99 -6.06
CA LEU A 72 -1.46 -0.61 -7.36
C LEU A 72 -2.99 -0.56 -7.37
N LEU A 73 -3.67 -1.48 -6.70
CA LEU A 73 -5.12 -1.42 -6.52
C LEU A 73 -5.56 -0.19 -5.73
N SER A 74 -4.72 0.31 -4.81
CA SER A 74 -4.96 1.54 -4.06
C SER A 74 -5.14 2.78 -4.95
N VAL A 75 -4.59 2.77 -6.17
CA VAL A 75 -4.78 3.86 -7.17
C VAL A 75 -6.24 4.01 -7.59
N LEU A 76 -7.06 2.95 -7.45
CA LEU A 76 -8.49 3.00 -7.74
C LEU A 76 -9.29 3.72 -6.66
N LEU A 77 -8.71 3.93 -5.47
CA LEU A 77 -9.37 4.57 -4.34
C LEU A 77 -9.22 6.10 -4.39
N PRO A 78 -10.09 6.85 -3.68
CA PRO A 78 -9.93 8.27 -3.49
C PRO A 78 -8.60 8.62 -2.80
N GLU A 79 -8.16 9.87 -2.98
CA GLU A 79 -6.96 10.41 -2.35
C GLU A 79 -6.95 10.18 -0.82
N GLY A 80 -5.79 9.81 -0.27
CA GLY A 80 -5.61 9.53 1.15
C GLY A 80 -6.12 8.16 1.60
N ARG A 81 -6.45 7.25 0.67
CA ARG A 81 -6.86 5.87 0.96
C ARG A 81 -5.88 4.88 0.35
N SER A 82 -5.66 3.76 1.04
CA SER A 82 -4.88 2.64 0.55
C SER A 82 -5.52 1.31 0.96
N ILE A 83 -5.28 0.30 0.14
CA ILE A 83 -5.50 -1.10 0.47
C ILE A 83 -4.22 -1.58 1.12
N VAL A 84 -4.35 -2.14 2.32
CA VAL A 84 -3.25 -2.74 3.06
C VAL A 84 -3.70 -4.12 3.53
N ARG A 85 -2.81 -5.09 3.44
CA ARG A 85 -3.04 -6.39 4.05
C ARG A 85 -3.00 -6.23 5.57
N VAL A 86 -4.05 -6.68 6.23
CA VAL A 86 -4.04 -6.82 7.69
C VAL A 86 -3.24 -8.08 8.02
N PRO A 87 -2.25 -8.02 8.93
CA PRO A 87 -1.53 -9.22 9.34
C PRO A 87 -2.48 -10.22 10.00
N ASP A 88 -2.40 -11.48 9.57
CA ASP A 88 -3.32 -12.54 10.00
C ASP A 88 -3.10 -12.92 11.49
N ASP A 89 -1.86 -12.78 11.98
CA ASP A 89 -1.46 -13.08 13.36
C ASP A 89 -0.50 -12.01 13.91
N LEU A 90 -1.04 -11.01 14.60
CA LEU A 90 -0.23 -10.05 15.34
C LEU A 90 0.11 -10.62 16.73
N ASP A 91 1.39 -10.84 16.98
CA ASP A 91 1.87 -11.09 18.35
C ASP A 91 1.90 -9.75 19.11
N HIS A 92 0.77 -9.42 19.71
CA HIS A 92 0.58 -8.18 20.45
C HIS A 92 1.55 -8.02 21.62
N ASP A 93 1.99 -9.12 22.24
CA ASP A 93 2.93 -9.11 23.36
C ASP A 93 4.36 -8.82 22.87
N ALA A 94 4.75 -9.38 21.72
CA ALA A 94 6.02 -9.05 21.07
C ALA A 94 6.05 -7.58 20.61
N ILE A 95 4.96 -7.09 20.00
CA ILE A 95 4.83 -5.69 19.58
C ILE A 95 4.95 -4.76 20.80
N GLU A 96 4.27 -5.08 21.90
CA GLU A 96 4.32 -4.30 23.14
C GLU A 96 5.75 -4.24 23.72
N THR A 97 6.42 -5.38 23.78
CA THR A 97 7.80 -5.49 24.28
C THR A 97 8.75 -4.63 23.45
N MET A 98 8.66 -4.73 22.12
CA MET A 98 9.52 -3.99 21.19
C MET A 98 9.20 -2.50 21.19
N ALA A 99 7.93 -2.11 21.32
CA ALA A 99 7.52 -0.73 21.44
C ALA A 99 8.06 -0.09 22.73
N ARG A 100 7.98 -0.79 23.88
CA ARG A 100 8.56 -0.32 25.14
C ARG A 100 10.07 -0.12 25.03
N ASP A 101 10.79 -1.06 24.42
CA ASP A 101 12.23 -0.96 24.22
C ASP A 101 12.61 0.22 23.31
N TYR A 102 11.87 0.44 22.21
CA TYR A 102 12.04 1.62 21.36
C TYR A 102 11.78 2.93 22.13
N LEU A 103 10.69 3.00 22.89
CA LEU A 103 10.34 4.19 23.68
C LEU A 103 11.38 4.50 24.76
N ALA A 104 11.89 3.47 25.45
CA ALA A 104 12.96 3.61 26.43
C ALA A 104 14.24 4.15 25.77
N ALA A 105 14.64 3.58 24.63
CA ALA A 105 15.80 4.05 23.87
C ALA A 105 15.64 5.50 23.38
N LYS A 106 14.45 5.86 22.91
CA LYS A 106 14.13 7.23 22.49
C LYS A 106 14.21 8.21 23.65
N GLY A 107 13.64 7.84 24.80
CA GLY A 107 13.71 8.64 26.02
C GLY A 107 15.14 8.87 26.48
N ALA A 108 15.99 7.84 26.42
CA ALA A 108 17.41 7.95 26.75
C ALA A 108 18.18 8.84 25.76
N ALA A 109 17.87 8.77 24.47
CA ALA A 109 18.53 9.58 23.45
C ALA A 109 18.24 11.09 23.60
N HIS A 110 17.05 11.46 24.11
CA HIS A 110 16.67 12.84 24.39
C HIS A 110 17.10 13.36 25.77
N HIS A 111 17.84 12.54 26.54
CA HIS A 111 18.27 12.92 27.87
C HIS A 111 19.39 13.97 27.80
N PRO A 112 19.40 15.05 28.60
CA PRO A 112 20.43 16.10 28.52
C PRO A 112 21.89 15.61 28.65
N ALA A 113 22.11 14.44 29.26
CA ALA A 113 23.42 13.80 29.39
C ALA A 113 23.75 12.82 28.24
N SER A 114 22.88 12.69 27.23
CA SER A 114 23.14 11.89 26.04
C SER A 114 24.15 12.60 25.13
N PRO A 115 24.81 11.88 24.20
CA PRO A 115 25.75 12.49 23.25
C PRO A 115 25.18 13.67 22.43
N GLY A 116 23.89 13.65 22.09
CA GLY A 116 23.20 14.76 21.42
C GLY A 116 22.52 15.74 22.38
N GLY A 117 22.54 15.45 23.68
CA GLY A 117 21.78 16.18 24.70
C GLY A 117 20.28 16.06 24.47
N ARG A 118 19.63 17.16 24.09
CA ARG A 118 18.20 17.13 23.74
C ARG A 118 17.95 16.72 22.30
N GLU A 119 18.96 16.85 21.44
CA GLU A 119 18.91 16.42 20.04
C GLU A 119 19.38 14.96 19.93
N ILE A 120 19.11 14.33 18.78
CA ILE A 120 19.54 12.95 18.50
C ILE A 120 20.83 12.97 17.68
N ALA A 121 21.92 12.45 18.27
CA ALA A 121 23.20 12.23 17.60
C ALA A 121 23.15 11.05 16.61
N ASP A 122 24.14 10.95 15.72
CA ASP A 122 24.16 9.93 14.66
C ASP A 122 24.18 8.49 15.20
N CYS A 123 24.92 8.25 16.28
CA CYS A 123 24.96 6.94 16.93
C CYS A 123 23.61 6.54 17.55
N GLU A 124 22.87 7.52 18.07
CA GLU A 124 21.53 7.32 18.64
C GLU A 124 20.50 7.10 17.54
N ARG A 125 20.62 7.83 16.43
CA ARG A 125 19.79 7.65 15.24
C ARG A 125 19.95 6.25 14.65
N ALA A 126 21.17 5.74 14.55
CA ALA A 126 21.43 4.38 14.09
C ALA A 126 20.79 3.34 15.02
N LYS A 127 20.94 3.52 16.35
CA LYS A 127 20.33 2.64 17.36
C LYS A 127 18.80 2.65 17.31
N LEU A 128 18.20 3.84 17.19
CA LEU A 128 16.74 4.01 17.06
C LEU A 128 16.23 3.43 15.75
N GLY A 129 16.96 3.62 14.65
CA GLY A 129 16.65 3.04 13.35
C GLY A 129 16.60 1.51 13.39
N GLY A 130 17.58 0.88 14.06
CA GLY A 130 17.58 -0.58 14.25
C GLY A 130 16.37 -1.09 15.03
N LYS A 131 16.03 -0.43 16.15
CA LYS A 131 14.85 -0.80 16.96
C LYS A 131 13.53 -0.57 16.22
N TYR A 132 13.43 0.54 15.48
CA TYR A 132 12.26 0.82 14.66
C TYR A 132 12.09 -0.20 13.52
N ALA A 133 13.18 -0.58 12.85
CA ALA A 133 13.15 -1.61 11.82
C ALA A 133 12.67 -2.95 12.37
N ALA A 134 13.11 -3.32 13.58
CA ALA A 134 12.65 -4.53 14.25
C ALA A 134 11.15 -4.46 14.60
N LEU A 135 10.68 -3.33 15.14
CA LEU A 135 9.25 -3.12 15.42
C LEU A 135 8.39 -3.21 14.16
N LYS A 136 8.86 -2.66 13.04
CA LYS A 136 8.18 -2.74 11.74
C LYS A 136 8.12 -4.16 11.20
N ALA A 137 9.01 -5.06 11.60
CA ALA A 137 9.01 -6.43 11.12
C ALA A 137 7.94 -7.31 11.80
N VAL A 138 7.41 -6.88 12.94
CA VAL A 138 6.43 -7.64 13.75
C VAL A 138 5.03 -7.00 13.78
N ALA A 139 4.88 -5.82 13.18
CA ALA A 139 3.64 -5.03 13.13
C ALA A 139 3.16 -4.90 11.68
#